data_AF-A0AAW4YWQ3-F1
#
_entry.id   AF-A0AAW4YWQ3-F1
#
_cell.length_a   1.000
_cell.length_b   1.000
_cell.length_c   1.000
_cell.angle_alpha   90.00
_cell.angle_beta   90.00
_cell.angle_gamma   90.00
#
_symmetry.space_group_name_H-M   'P 1'
#
loop_
_entity.id
_entity.type
_entity.pdbx_description
1 polymer ?
#
loop_
_entity_poly.entity_id
_entity_poly.type
_entity_poly.pdbx_seq_one_letter_code
_entity_poly.pdbx_strand_id
1 'polypeptide(L)'
;MAEPHADDVDPQRQTELETLLYQDCGSCHGMTLRGGLGPALPRDRMEGFSVEALAHIIQYGIPGSAMPGWKALLSDAEARWLAEHLRTDNRLKTLQQD
;
A
#
# COMPACT_ATOMS: atom_id res chain seq x y z
N MET A 1 0.48 -2.78 -26.84
CA MET A 1 0.98 -3.52 -25.66
C MET A 1 0.15 -3.02 -24.50
N ALA A 2 -0.83 -3.82 -24.06
CA ALA A 2 -1.76 -3.43 -23.00
C ALA A 2 -1.00 -3.46 -21.65
N GLU A 3 -1.05 -2.36 -20.91
CA GLU A 3 -0.50 -2.30 -19.56
C GLU A 3 -1.39 -3.14 -18.64
N PRO A 4 -0.84 -4.00 -17.75
CA PRO A 4 -1.65 -4.71 -16.78
C PRO A 4 -2.29 -3.69 -15.83
N HIS A 5 -3.62 -3.70 -15.78
CA HIS A 5 -4.42 -2.86 -14.92
C HIS A 5 -4.42 -3.42 -13.48
N ALA A 6 -4.60 -2.57 -12.47
CA ALA A 6 -4.67 -2.99 -11.07
C ALA A 6 -5.82 -4.01 -10.83
N ASP A 7 -6.86 -3.99 -11.66
CA ASP A 7 -7.98 -4.94 -11.67
C ASP A 7 -7.59 -6.40 -12.03
N ASP A 8 -6.35 -6.66 -12.49
CA ASP A 8 -5.90 -7.98 -12.94
C ASP A 8 -5.23 -8.82 -11.82
N VAL A 9 -5.15 -8.30 -10.59
CA VAL A 9 -4.58 -9.05 -9.46
C VAL A 9 -5.61 -10.06 -8.95
N ASP A 10 -5.30 -11.36 -9.03
CA ASP A 10 -6.18 -12.43 -8.56
C ASP A 10 -6.53 -12.29 -7.05
N PRO A 11 -7.76 -12.64 -6.62
CA PRO A 11 -8.19 -12.48 -5.22
C PRO A 11 -7.31 -13.16 -4.17
N GLN A 12 -6.71 -14.31 -4.48
CA GLN A 12 -5.76 -14.93 -3.57
C GLN A 12 -4.55 -14.03 -3.37
N ARG A 13 -4.04 -13.45 -4.46
CA ARG A 13 -2.91 -12.53 -4.40
C ARG A 13 -3.26 -11.22 -3.69
N GLN A 14 -4.48 -10.71 -3.86
CA GLN A 14 -4.95 -9.55 -3.10
C GLN A 14 -4.89 -9.80 -1.58
N THR A 15 -5.29 -10.98 -1.12
CA THR A 15 -5.21 -11.35 0.32
C THR A 15 -3.76 -11.37 0.84
N GLU A 16 -2.82 -11.85 0.00
CA GLU A 16 -1.38 -11.81 0.34
C GLU A 16 -0.84 -10.38 0.38
N LEU A 17 -1.28 -9.52 -0.54
CA LEU A 17 -0.91 -8.09 -0.55
C LEU A 17 -1.47 -7.35 0.66
N GLU A 18 -2.70 -7.63 1.09
CA GLU A 18 -3.24 -7.10 2.35
C GLU A 18 -2.41 -7.57 3.54
N THR A 19 -2.02 -8.83 3.57
CA THR A 19 -1.15 -9.37 4.62
C THR A 19 0.18 -8.63 4.65
N LEU A 20 0.83 -8.44 3.50
CA LEU A 20 2.05 -7.65 3.34
C LEU A 20 1.86 -6.21 3.85
N LEU A 21 0.78 -5.55 3.43
CA LEU A 21 0.49 -4.17 3.81
C LEU A 21 0.38 -4.04 5.34
N TYR A 22 -0.34 -4.95 5.98
CA TYR A 22 -0.61 -4.83 7.41
C TYR A 22 0.48 -5.38 8.31
N GLN A 23 1.18 -6.44 7.90
CA GLN A 23 2.24 -7.05 8.71
C GLN A 23 3.59 -6.39 8.44
N ASP A 24 3.98 -6.25 7.18
CA ASP A 24 5.29 -5.74 6.81
C ASP A 24 5.31 -4.21 6.78
N CYS A 25 4.39 -3.56 6.05
CA CYS A 25 4.35 -2.10 6.05
C CYS A 25 3.84 -1.56 7.39
N GLY A 26 2.88 -2.26 8.02
CA GLY A 26 2.37 -1.93 9.34
C GLY A 26 3.39 -2.05 10.47
N SER A 27 4.48 -2.80 10.32
CA SER A 27 5.57 -2.84 11.30
C SER A 27 6.19 -1.46 11.55
N CYS A 28 6.27 -0.62 10.50
CA CYS A 28 6.78 0.74 10.57
C CYS A 28 5.65 1.78 10.67
N HIS A 29 4.60 1.63 9.86
CA HIS A 29 3.49 2.58 9.75
C HIS A 29 2.36 2.32 10.76
N GLY A 30 2.54 1.35 11.67
CA GLY A 30 1.54 0.87 12.61
C GLY A 30 0.58 -0.14 11.97
N MET A 31 0.15 -1.15 12.71
CA MET A 31 -0.78 -2.20 12.23
C MET A 31 -2.11 -1.66 11.70
N THR A 32 -2.46 -0.42 12.08
CA THR A 32 -3.65 0.31 11.63
C THR A 32 -3.31 1.48 10.70
N LEU A 33 -2.07 1.55 10.21
CA LEU A 33 -1.53 2.60 9.33
C LEU A 33 -1.60 4.03 9.91
N ARG A 34 -1.73 4.16 11.24
CA ARG A 34 -1.81 5.43 11.97
C ARG A 34 -0.45 6.01 12.38
N GLY A 35 0.63 5.43 11.90
CA GLY A 35 1.99 5.82 12.20
C GLY A 35 2.57 5.05 13.39
N GLY A 36 3.90 5.10 13.46
CA GLY A 36 4.72 4.45 14.47
C GLY A 36 6.14 4.98 14.35
N LEU A 37 7.06 4.15 13.87
CA LEU A 37 8.39 4.60 13.44
C LEU A 37 8.31 5.36 12.11
N GLY A 38 7.45 4.90 11.21
CA GLY A 38 7.10 5.57 9.96
C GLY A 38 5.91 6.53 10.15
N PRO A 39 5.71 7.45 9.19
CA PRO A 39 4.58 8.38 9.23
C PRO A 39 3.24 7.65 9.11
N ALA A 40 2.18 8.24 9.64
CA ALA A 40 0.82 7.79 9.37
C ALA A 40 0.51 7.83 7.87
N LEU A 41 -0.27 6.85 7.40
CA LEU A 41 -0.76 6.73 6.03
C LEU A 41 -2.30 6.86 6.01
N PRO A 42 -2.89 7.94 6.55
CA PRO A 42 -4.34 8.07 6.57
C PRO A 42 -4.88 8.37 5.17
N ARG A 43 -6.11 7.95 4.91
CA ARG A 43 -6.78 8.05 3.61
C ARG A 43 -6.72 9.44 3.00
N ASP A 44 -7.03 10.48 3.79
CA ASP A 44 -7.01 11.88 3.38
C ASP A 44 -5.64 12.35 2.87
N ARG A 45 -4.56 11.86 3.48
CA ARG A 45 -3.20 12.11 3.00
C ARG A 45 -2.92 11.33 1.71
N MET A 46 -3.29 10.05 1.66
CA MET A 46 -3.03 9.20 0.49
C MET A 46 -3.78 9.68 -0.76
N GLU A 47 -4.99 10.22 -0.58
CA GLU A 47 -5.78 10.81 -1.67
C GLU A 47 -5.10 12.01 -2.35
N GLY A 48 -4.21 12.71 -1.65
CA GLY A 48 -3.40 13.79 -2.21
C GLY A 48 -2.33 13.33 -3.22
N PHE A 49 -2.08 12.02 -3.31
CA PHE A 49 -1.16 11.42 -4.27
C PHE A 49 -1.93 10.68 -5.38
N SER A 50 -1.34 10.64 -6.59
CA SER A 50 -1.82 9.75 -7.64
C SER A 50 -1.48 8.30 -7.31
N VAL A 51 -2.18 7.34 -7.92
CA VAL A 51 -1.89 5.91 -7.77
C VAL A 51 -0.45 5.61 -8.19
N GLU A 52 -0.02 6.20 -9.31
CA GLU A 52 1.30 6.00 -9.89
C GLU A 52 2.40 6.55 -8.98
N ALA A 53 2.16 7.69 -8.35
CA ALA A 53 3.10 8.28 -7.39
C ALA A 53 3.28 7.37 -6.17
N LEU A 54 2.18 6.85 -5.60
CA LEU A 54 2.24 5.91 -4.48
C LEU A 54 2.87 4.58 -4.90
N ALA A 55 2.50 4.02 -6.05
CA ALA A 55 3.07 2.79 -6.58
C ALA A 55 4.59 2.94 -6.79
N HIS A 56 5.05 4.08 -7.29
CA HIS A 56 6.48 4.37 -7.42
C HIS A 56 7.17 4.41 -6.05
N ILE A 57 6.59 5.08 -5.06
CA ILE A 57 7.13 5.12 -3.70
C ILE A 57 7.19 3.70 -3.10
N ILE A 58 6.16 2.88 -3.29
CA ILE A 58 6.13 1.48 -2.83
C ILE A 58 7.24 0.67 -3.50
N GLN A 59 7.40 0.79 -4.81
CA GLN A 59 8.39 0.01 -5.56
C GLN A 59 9.84 0.40 -5.22
N TYR A 60 10.12 1.69 -5.12
CA TYR A 60 11.49 2.19 -5.03
C TYR A 60 11.89 2.70 -3.64
N GLY A 61 10.93 2.81 -2.72
CA GLY A 61 11.15 3.40 -1.41
C GLY A 61 11.36 4.91 -1.50
N ILE A 62 11.85 5.50 -0.40
CA ILE A 62 12.21 6.91 -0.35
C ILE A 62 13.72 7.02 -0.09
N PRO A 63 14.52 7.44 -1.08
CA PRO A 63 15.97 7.60 -0.94
C PRO A 63 16.35 8.47 0.26
N GLY A 64 17.32 8.01 1.04
CA GLY A 64 17.76 8.71 2.26
C GLY A 64 16.83 8.53 3.47
N SER A 65 15.78 7.71 3.37
CA SER A 65 14.93 7.31 4.49
C SER A 65 15.05 5.81 4.80
N ALA A 66 14.41 5.37 5.88
CA ALA A 66 14.28 3.95 6.23
C ALA A 66 13.18 3.21 5.43
N MET A 67 12.41 3.89 4.58
CA MET A 67 11.35 3.27 3.77
C MET A 67 11.98 2.52 2.58
N PRO A 68 12.00 1.17 2.59
CA PRO A 68 12.63 0.39 1.54
C PRO A 68 11.75 0.34 0.28
N GLY A 69 12.37 -0.01 -0.84
CA GLY A 69 11.65 -0.35 -2.07
C GLY A 69 11.27 -1.82 -2.12
N TRP A 70 10.07 -2.10 -2.64
CA TRP A 70 9.48 -3.44 -2.71
C TRP A 70 9.48 -4.03 -4.13
N LYS A 71 10.12 -3.38 -5.11
CA LYS A 71 10.16 -3.82 -6.52
C LYS A 71 10.69 -5.26 -6.74
N ALA A 72 11.49 -5.79 -5.82
CA ALA A 72 11.96 -7.18 -5.91
C ALA A 72 10.85 -8.21 -5.61
N LEU A 73 9.79 -7.79 -4.93
CA LEU A 73 8.67 -8.64 -4.46
C LEU A 73 7.34 -8.31 -5.13
N LEU A 74 7.21 -7.09 -5.66
CA LEU A 74 5.99 -6.56 -6.26
C LEU A 74 6.21 -6.21 -7.72
N SER A 75 5.29 -6.68 -8.55
CA SER A 75 5.07 -6.21 -9.92
C SER A 75 4.43 -4.82 -9.94
N ASP A 76 4.45 -4.18 -11.10
CA ASP A 76 3.82 -2.87 -11.30
C ASP A 76 2.30 -2.89 -11.04
N ALA A 77 1.61 -3.99 -11.37
CA ALA A 77 0.18 -4.13 -11.14
C ALA A 77 -0.15 -4.23 -9.64
N GLU A 78 0.63 -5.03 -8.89
CA GLU A 78 0.45 -5.22 -7.45
C GLU A 78 0.78 -3.95 -6.66
N ALA A 79 1.81 -3.21 -7.08
CA ALA A 79 2.14 -1.93 -6.46
C ALA A 79 1.04 -0.87 -6.69
N ARG A 80 0.42 -0.84 -7.89
CA ARG A 80 -0.74 0.02 -8.15
C ARG A 80 -1.96 -0.42 -7.34
N TRP A 81 -2.21 -1.72 -7.25
CA TRP A 81 -3.29 -2.25 -6.42
C TRP A 81 -3.14 -1.84 -4.95
N LEU A 82 -1.94 -1.97 -4.36
CA LEU A 82 -1.66 -1.51 -3.00
C LEU A 82 -1.83 0.01 -2.85
N ALA A 83 -1.42 0.79 -3.84
CA ALA A 83 -1.60 2.23 -3.84
C ALA A 83 -3.09 2.64 -3.89
N GLU A 84 -3.90 1.96 -4.70
CA GLU A 84 -5.36 2.14 -4.73
C GLU A 84 -6.00 1.71 -3.41
N HIS A 85 -5.58 0.57 -2.87
CA HIS A 85 -6.05 0.07 -1.60
C HIS A 85 -5.73 1.07 -0.47
N LEU A 86 -4.52 1.65 -0.41
CA LEU A 86 -4.18 2.71 0.55
C LEU A 86 -5.02 4.00 0.42
N ARG A 87 -5.47 4.34 -0.79
CA ARG A 87 -6.31 5.53 -1.04
C ARG A 87 -7.79 5.30 -0.72
N THR A 88 -8.24 4.06 -0.71
CA THR A 88 -9.65 3.69 -0.59
C THR A 88 -9.98 3.02 0.73
N ASP A 89 -9.09 2.17 1.23
CA ASP A 89 -9.26 1.40 2.45
C ASP A 89 -9.05 2.24 3.70
N ASN A 90 -9.89 1.96 4.68
CA ASN A 90 -9.79 2.43 6.04
C ASN A 90 -10.25 1.27 6.92
N ARG A 91 -9.35 0.31 7.18
CA ARG A 91 -9.64 -0.89 7.99
C ARG A 91 -10.36 -0.60 9.31
N LEU A 92 -10.21 0.59 9.86
CA LEU A 92 -10.91 0.97 11.09
C LEU A 92 -12.40 1.27 10.88
N LYS A 93 -12.84 1.75 9.71
CA LYS A 93 -14.29 1.74 9.42
C LYS A 93 -14.82 0.31 9.42
N THR A 94 -14.07 -0.64 8.87
CA THR A 94 -14.46 -2.05 8.82
C THR A 94 -14.39 -2.72 10.19
N LEU A 95 -13.39 -2.41 11.03
CA LEU A 95 -13.20 -2.98 12.38
C LEU A 95 -14.01 -2.28 13.49
N GLN A 96 -14.60 -1.11 13.22
CA GLN A 96 -15.48 -0.40 14.16
C GLN A 96 -16.97 -0.67 13.89
N GLN A 97 -17.29 -1.61 12.98
CA GLN A 97 -18.66 -2.04 12.67
C GLN A 97 -19.05 -3.39 13.30
N ASP A 98 -18.22 -3.90 14.22
CA ASP A 98 -18.51 -5.07 15.08
C ASP A 98 -18.71 -4.64 16.54
#